data_AF-A0A1C9U7I7-F1
#
_entry.id   AF-A0A1C9U7I7-F1
#
_cell.length_a   1.000
_cell.length_b   1.000
_cell.length_c   1.000
_cell.angle_alpha   90.00
_cell.angle_beta   90.00
_cell.angle_gamma   90.00
#
_symmetry.space_group_name_H-M   'P 1'
#
loop_
_entity.id
_entity.type
_entity.pdbx_description
1 polymer ?
#
loop_
_entity_poly.entity_id
_entity_poly.type
_entity_poly.pdbx_seq_one_letter_code
_entity_poly.pdbx_strand_id
1 'polypeptide(L)'
;FVSMMAKMRNTARGLRKDSIKRLVATLGNRKAVTTGRDIYDIDVPLFGFWDSSAGVEVADSLTAIKKLIFDDKKYTIKQLKDALMADWVGYEQMQADFRAAPKFGRDEEYADEVCR
;
A
#
# COMPACT_ATOMS: atom_id res chain seq x y z
N PHE A 1 11.69 -1.64 -3.69
CA PHE A 1 10.87 -1.56 -2.47
C PHE A 1 10.30 -2.94 -2.07
N VAL A 2 9.46 -3.57 -2.89
CA VAL A 2 8.82 -4.88 -2.57
C VAL A 2 9.81 -5.98 -2.18
N SER A 3 10.91 -6.14 -2.92
CA SER A 3 11.96 -7.12 -2.59
C SER A 3 12.64 -6.85 -1.24
N MET A 4 12.81 -5.58 -0.87
CA MET A 4 13.37 -5.19 0.43
C MET A 4 12.40 -5.53 1.56
N MET A 5 11.10 -5.23 1.39
CA MET A 5 10.05 -5.62 2.33
C MET A 5 9.97 -7.15 2.50
N ALA A 6 10.10 -7.91 1.42
CA ALA A 6 10.16 -9.37 1.46
C ALA A 6 11.38 -9.87 2.24
N LYS A 7 12.56 -9.26 2.06
CA LYS A 7 13.76 -9.58 2.84
C LYS A 7 13.58 -9.27 4.32
N MET A 8 13.12 -8.06 4.67
CA MET A 8 12.84 -7.67 6.05
C MET A 8 11.82 -8.61 6.71
N ARG A 9 10.78 -9.02 5.96
CA ARG A 9 9.78 -10.00 6.40
C ARG A 9 10.42 -11.34 6.73
N ASN A 10 11.26 -11.86 5.85
CA ASN A 10 11.92 -13.15 6.06
C ASN A 10 12.88 -13.09 7.27
N THR A 11 13.64 -12.00 7.41
CA THR A 11 14.49 -11.78 8.57
C THR A 11 13.68 -11.69 9.87
N ALA A 12 12.59 -10.92 9.90
CA ALA A 12 11.73 -10.79 11.07
C ALA A 12 11.00 -12.11 11.42
N ARG A 13 10.69 -12.96 10.42
CA ARG A 13 10.20 -14.32 10.66
C ARG A 13 11.26 -15.19 11.29
N GLY A 14 12.51 -15.15 10.81
CA GLY A 14 13.64 -15.87 11.40
C GLY A 14 13.85 -15.47 12.87
N LEU A 15 13.98 -14.17 13.15
CA LEU A 15 14.18 -13.67 14.50
C LEU A 15 13.05 -14.08 15.46
N ARG A 16 11.79 -14.05 15.02
CA ARG A 16 10.65 -14.43 15.88
C ARG A 16 10.67 -15.90 16.30
N LYS A 17 11.11 -16.79 15.42
CA LYS A 17 11.25 -18.22 15.74
C LYS A 17 12.25 -18.43 16.89
N ASP A 18 13.34 -17.69 16.87
CA ASP A 18 14.43 -17.86 17.83
C ASP A 18 14.16 -17.16 19.17
N SER A 19 13.44 -16.03 19.15
CA SER A 19 13.34 -15.14 20.31
C SER A 19 11.98 -15.11 21.02
N ILE A 20 10.86 -15.43 20.34
CA ILE A 20 9.52 -15.26 20.90
C ILE A 20 8.65 -16.49 20.64
N LYS A 21 8.52 -17.36 21.66
CA LYS A 21 7.55 -18.46 21.64
C LYS A 21 6.20 -17.97 22.15
N ARG A 22 5.14 -18.13 21.36
CA ARG A 22 3.77 -17.71 21.77
C ARG A 22 3.01 -18.90 22.33
N LEU A 23 3.40 -19.34 23.53
CA LEU A 23 2.85 -20.53 24.18
C LEU A 23 1.31 -20.59 24.17
N VAL A 24 0.64 -19.48 24.52
CA VAL A 24 -0.83 -19.43 24.53
C VAL A 24 -1.42 -19.61 23.12
N ALA A 25 -0.86 -18.95 22.11
CA ALA A 25 -1.33 -19.07 20.72
C ALA A 25 -1.02 -20.45 20.13
N THR A 26 0.14 -21.01 20.48
CA THR A 26 0.58 -22.36 20.10
C THR A 26 -0.37 -23.42 20.66
N LEU A 27 -0.72 -23.35 21.95
CA LEU A 27 -1.67 -24.27 22.57
C LEU A 27 -3.10 -24.12 22.02
N GLY A 28 -3.49 -22.91 21.63
CA GLY A 28 -4.79 -22.64 20.99
C GLY A 28 -4.88 -23.12 19.54
N ASN A 29 -3.78 -23.52 18.91
CA ASN A 29 -3.77 -23.98 17.52
C ASN A 29 -3.66 -25.50 17.43
N ARG A 30 -4.71 -26.16 16.92
CA ARG A 30 -4.78 -27.62 16.80
C ARG A 30 -3.56 -28.22 16.08
N LYS A 31 -3.14 -27.62 14.97
CA LYS A 31 -2.03 -28.12 14.13
C LYS A 31 -0.69 -28.02 14.88
N ALA A 32 -0.49 -26.94 15.64
CA ALA A 32 0.69 -26.75 16.47
C ALA A 32 0.77 -27.81 17.58
N VAL A 33 -0.36 -28.05 18.28
CA VAL A 33 -0.45 -29.09 19.33
C VAL A 33 -0.20 -30.48 18.77
N THR A 34 -0.82 -30.86 17.65
CA THR A 34 -0.65 -32.21 17.07
C THR A 34 0.75 -32.46 16.52
N THR A 35 1.47 -31.42 16.13
CA THR A 35 2.83 -31.55 15.56
C THR A 35 3.93 -31.31 16.59
N GLY A 36 3.59 -30.85 17.80
CA GLY A 36 4.56 -30.46 18.83
C GLY A 36 5.43 -29.27 18.43
N ARG A 37 4.97 -28.45 17.48
CA ARG A 37 5.71 -27.30 16.94
C ARG A 37 5.06 -26.00 17.38
N ASP A 38 5.87 -24.96 17.55
CA ASP A 38 5.36 -23.62 17.81
C ASP A 38 4.53 -23.11 16.61
N ILE A 39 3.57 -22.22 16.87
CA ILE A 39 2.72 -21.62 15.85
C ILE A 39 3.52 -20.94 14.72
N TYR A 40 4.77 -20.51 14.96
CA TYR A 40 5.65 -19.94 13.93
C TYR A 40 6.40 -20.96 13.06
N ASP A 41 6.43 -22.24 13.48
CA ASP A 41 7.09 -23.33 12.76
C ASP A 41 6.14 -24.15 11.90
N ILE A 42 4.84 -23.96 12.09
CA ILE A 42 3.82 -24.53 11.22
C ILE A 42 3.47 -23.53 10.13
N ASP A 43 3.35 -24.03 8.90
CA ASP A 43 2.79 -23.23 7.81
C ASP A 43 1.30 -23.01 8.09
N VAL A 44 0.99 -21.83 8.62
CA VAL A 44 -0.35 -21.33 8.91
C VAL A 44 -0.75 -20.37 7.79
N PRO A 45 -1.69 -20.77 6.90
CA PRO A 45 -2.18 -19.90 5.83
C PRO A 45 -2.79 -18.59 6.35
N LEU A 46 -3.24 -18.57 7.61
CA LEU A 46 -3.93 -17.43 8.22
C LEU A 46 -3.04 -16.25 8.60
N PHE A 47 -1.71 -16.42 8.68
CA PHE A 47 -0.78 -15.29 8.84
C PHE A 47 -0.27 -14.81 7.48
N GLY A 48 -1.16 -14.76 6.49
CA GLY A 48 -1.02 -13.84 5.38
C GLY A 48 -0.91 -12.45 5.97
N PHE A 49 0.31 -11.91 6.02
CA PHE A 49 0.56 -10.56 6.49
C PHE A 49 -0.23 -9.64 5.55
N TRP A 50 -1.23 -8.96 6.10
CA TRP A 50 -1.97 -7.91 5.42
C TRP A 50 -0.97 -6.79 5.20
N ASP A 51 -0.31 -6.78 4.03
CA ASP A 51 0.43 -5.61 3.61
C ASP A 51 -0.64 -4.58 3.26
N SER A 52 -0.98 -3.75 4.25
CA SER A 52 -1.91 -2.64 4.05
C SER A 52 -1.21 -1.61 3.17
N SER A 53 -1.14 -1.87 1.87
CA SER A 53 -0.67 -0.88 0.90
C SER A 53 -1.77 0.16 0.70
N ALA A 54 -1.38 1.44 0.75
CA ALA A 54 -2.17 2.61 0.42
C ALA A 54 -2.55 2.61 -1.09
N GLY A 55 -3.42 1.67 -1.49
CA GLY A 55 -3.76 1.44 -2.90
C GLY A 55 -4.64 2.56 -3.48
N VAL A 56 -5.55 3.10 -2.67
CA VAL A 56 -6.54 4.11 -3.10
C VAL A 56 -5.89 5.48 -3.29
N GLU A 57 -4.95 5.85 -2.42
CA GLU A 57 -4.25 7.14 -2.51
C GLU A 57 -3.33 7.18 -3.74
N VAL A 58 -2.68 6.05 -4.05
CA VAL A 58 -1.85 5.90 -5.25
C VAL A 58 -2.72 5.93 -6.51
N ALA A 59 -3.84 5.21 -6.49
CA ALA A 59 -4.86 5.21 -7.54
C ALA A 59 -5.35 6.62 -7.89
N ASP A 60 -5.82 7.37 -6.89
CA ASP A 60 -6.29 8.75 -7.06
C ASP A 60 -5.18 9.66 -7.61
N SER A 61 -3.96 9.53 -7.09
CA SER A 61 -2.82 10.35 -7.52
C SER A 61 -2.45 10.11 -8.98
N LEU A 62 -2.41 8.84 -9.41
CA LEU A 62 -2.12 8.48 -10.80
C LEU A 62 -3.22 8.92 -11.75
N THR A 63 -4.48 8.78 -11.33
CA THR A 63 -5.66 9.21 -12.11
C THR A 63 -5.62 10.72 -12.36
N ALA A 64 -5.36 11.52 -11.32
CA ALA A 64 -5.26 12.97 -11.43
C ALA A 64 -4.10 13.41 -12.35
N ILE A 65 -2.95 12.74 -12.26
CA ILE A 65 -1.80 12.99 -13.15
C ILE A 65 -2.16 12.67 -14.60
N LYS A 66 -2.76 11.51 -14.87
CA LYS A 66 -3.18 11.12 -16.23
C LYS A 66 -4.13 12.15 -16.83
N LYS A 67 -5.16 12.54 -16.07
CA LYS A 67 -6.18 13.49 -16.55
C LYS A 67 -5.60 14.89 -16.78
N LEU A 68 -4.98 15.50 -15.77
CA LEU A 68 -4.62 16.92 -15.82
C LEU A 68 -3.33 17.22 -16.60
N ILE A 69 -2.42 16.25 -16.73
CA ILE A 69 -1.13 16.44 -17.40
C ILE A 69 -1.09 15.80 -18.78
N PHE A 70 -1.58 14.56 -18.92
CA PHE A 70 -1.44 13.83 -20.19
C PHE A 70 -2.64 14.05 -21.12
N ASP A 71 -3.85 13.95 -20.58
CA ASP A 71 -5.08 14.05 -21.38
C ASP A 71 -5.47 15.53 -21.61
N ASP A 72 -5.68 16.29 -20.54
CA ASP A 72 -6.10 17.71 -20.61
C ASP A 72 -4.93 18.66 -20.87
N LYS A 73 -3.69 18.22 -20.59
CA LYS A 73 -2.46 19.02 -20.73
C LYS A 73 -2.53 20.40 -20.08
N LYS A 74 -3.31 20.52 -19.00
CA LYS A 74 -3.50 21.76 -18.24
C LYS A 74 -2.23 22.16 -17.50
N TYR A 75 -1.46 21.17 -17.07
CA TYR A 75 -0.19 21.34 -16.35
C TYR A 75 0.91 20.43 -16.92
N THR A 76 2.15 20.76 -16.58
CA THR A 76 3.33 19.92 -16.89
C THR A 76 3.78 19.14 -15.66
N ILE A 77 4.48 18.01 -15.87
CA ILE A 77 5.16 17.26 -14.79
C ILE A 77 6.09 18.16 -13.97
N LYS A 78 6.76 19.12 -14.62
CA LYS A 78 7.65 20.06 -13.93
C LYS A 78 6.87 20.96 -12.96
N GLN A 79 5.76 21.55 -13.41
CA GLN A 79 4.90 22.36 -12.54
C GLN A 79 4.33 21.54 -11.38
N LEU A 80 3.91 20.30 -11.62
CA LEU A 80 3.45 19.42 -10.54
C LEU A 80 4.57 19.15 -9.52
N LYS A 81 5.79 18.86 -9.99
CA LYS A 81 6.94 18.66 -9.10
C LYS A 81 7.20 19.90 -8.24
N ASP A 82 7.21 21.09 -8.86
CA ASP A 82 7.47 22.35 -8.16
C ASP A 82 6.35 22.64 -7.14
N ALA A 83 5.09 22.40 -7.49
CA ALA A 83 3.95 22.53 -6.58
C ALA A 83 4.01 21.56 -5.40
N LEU A 84 4.37 20.29 -5.64
CA LEU A 84 4.52 19.28 -4.57
C LEU A 84 5.69 19.59 -3.64
N MET A 85 6.81 20.09 -4.16
CA MET A 85 7.96 20.52 -3.36
C MET A 85 7.66 21.74 -2.49
N ALA A 86 6.74 22.60 -2.93
CA ALA A 86 6.27 23.77 -2.19
C ALA A 86 5.11 23.47 -1.23
N ASP A 87 4.73 22.19 -1.06
CA ASP A 87 3.51 21.78 -0.33
C ASP A 87 2.27 22.60 -0.76
N TRP A 88 2.16 22.82 -2.07
CA TRP A 88 1.09 23.60 -2.73
C TRP A 88 1.03 25.09 -2.40
N VAL A 89 1.95 25.64 -1.60
CA VAL A 89 2.00 27.08 -1.30
C VAL A 89 2.29 27.87 -2.58
N GLY A 90 1.39 28.77 -2.96
CA GLY A 90 1.44 29.51 -4.23
C GLY A 90 0.91 28.74 -5.44
N TYR A 91 0.36 27.55 -5.23
CA TYR A 91 -0.24 26.67 -6.26
C TYR A 91 -1.66 26.23 -5.85
N GLU A 92 -2.38 27.06 -5.11
CA GLU A 92 -3.68 26.72 -4.49
C GLU A 92 -4.72 26.33 -5.55
N GLN A 93 -4.74 27.00 -6.69
CA GLN A 93 -5.63 26.66 -7.79
C GLN A 93 -5.30 25.29 -8.40
N MET A 94 -4.01 25.00 -8.57
CA MET A 94 -3.57 23.70 -9.05
C MET A 94 -3.94 22.59 -8.05
N GLN A 95 -3.80 22.85 -6.75
CA GLN A 95 -4.23 21.92 -5.71
C GLN A 95 -5.74 21.66 -5.76
N ALA A 96 -6.56 22.71 -5.94
CA ALA A 96 -8.01 22.57 -6.06
C ALA A 96 -8.38 21.71 -7.27
N ASP A 97 -7.72 21.91 -8.41
CA ASP A 97 -7.94 21.13 -9.62
C ASP A 97 -7.57 19.66 -9.44
N PHE A 98 -6.43 19.36 -8.80
CA PHE A 98 -6.03 17.99 -8.47
C PHE A 98 -6.97 17.32 -7.45
N ARG A 99 -7.57 18.08 -6.54
CA ARG A 99 -8.60 17.55 -5.61
C ARG A 99 -9.94 17.26 -6.29
N ALA A 100 -10.26 18.01 -7.33
CA ALA A 100 -11.49 17.88 -8.12
C ALA A 100 -11.38 16.84 -9.24
N ALA A 101 -10.17 16.34 -9.52
CA ALA A 101 -9.96 15.28 -10.51
C ALA A 101 -10.74 13.99 -10.15
N PRO A 102 -11.07 13.17 -11.17
CA PRO A 102 -11.69 11.85 -10.99
C PRO A 102 -11.02 11.01 -9.90
N LYS A 103 -11.83 10.34 -9.07
CA LYS A 103 -11.37 9.54 -7.93
C LYS A 103 -11.89 8.11 -7.99
N PHE A 104 -11.05 7.18 -7.53
CA PHE A 104 -11.37 5.77 -7.44
C PHE A 104 -12.55 5.54 -6.48
N GLY A 105 -13.52 4.70 -6.88
CA GLY A 105 -14.68 4.36 -6.04
C GLY A 105 -15.83 5.39 -6.03
N ARG A 106 -15.85 6.35 -6.96
CA ARG A 106 -16.99 7.26 -7.21
C ARG A 106 -17.87 6.88 -8.40
N ASP A 107 -17.79 5.64 -8.87
CA ASP A 107 -18.51 5.16 -10.08
C ASP A 107 -18.08 5.91 -11.36
N GLU A 108 -16.84 6.43 -11.37
CA GLU A 108 -16.22 7.03 -12.53
C GLU A 108 -15.33 5.99 -13.22
N GLU A 109 -15.84 5.42 -14.33
CA GLU A 109 -15.20 4.34 -15.10
C GLU A 109 -13.73 4.65 -15.45
N TYR A 110 -13.42 5.92 -15.68
CA TYR A 110 -12.06 6.41 -15.95
C TYR A 110 -11.06 6.15 -14.80
N ALA A 111 -11.48 6.31 -13.54
CA ALA A 111 -10.60 6.07 -12.39
C ALA A 111 -10.43 4.57 -12.13
N ASP A 112 -11.48 3.79 -12.37
CA ASP A 112 -11.46 2.34 -12.20
C ASP A 112 -10.60 1.64 -13.27
N GLU A 113 -10.59 2.14 -14.51
CA GLU A 113 -9.68 1.66 -15.57
C GLU A 113 -8.21 1.86 -15.23
N VAL A 114 -7.85 2.97 -14.58
CA VAL A 114 -6.44 3.26 -14.19
C VAL A 114 -5.97 2.34 -13.06
N CYS A 115 -6.89 1.78 -12.27
CA CYS A 115 -6.57 0.99 -11.08
C CYS A 115 -6.58 -0.53 -11.31
N ARG A 116 -6.85 -0.97 -12.54
CA ARG A 116 -6.98 -2.38 -12.92
C ARG A 116 -5.65 -3.03 -13.26
#